data_AF-A0A7C1TME0-F1
#
_entry.id   AF-A0A7C1TME0-F1
#
_cell.length_a   1.000
_cell.length_b   1.000
_cell.length_c   1.000
_cell.angle_alpha   90.00
_cell.angle_beta   90.00
_cell.angle_gamma   90.00
#
_symmetry.space_group_name_H-M   'P 1'
#
loop_
_entity.id
_entity.type
_entity.pdbx_description
1 polymer ?
#
loop_
_entity_poly.entity_id
_entity_poly.type
_entity_poly.pdbx_seq_one_letter_code
_entity_poly.pdbx_strand_id
1 'polypeptide(L)'
;VAGFTGRGHFNRILHKAGLEPHIVLTAASTDIIKTYVRERMGIGIIASMAYAPERDADLACRDLSHLFPWEVTRIAYPEGKYLRRYQEHFIALFKRSIAERVSREQQPGMRPV
;
A
#
# COMPACT_ATOMS: atom_id res chain seq x y z
N VAL A 1 16.50 -3.75 -6.39
CA VAL A 1 16.16 -2.31 -6.29
C VAL A 1 15.68 -2.03 -4.88
N ALA A 2 16.49 -1.34 -4.06
CA ALA A 2 16.08 -0.90 -2.73
C ALA A 2 15.21 0.37 -2.88
N GLY A 3 13.97 0.16 -3.32
CA GLY A 3 12.95 1.21 -3.34
C GLY A 3 12.33 1.37 -1.96
N PHE A 4 11.65 2.49 -1.73
CA PHE A 4 10.77 2.80 -0.58
C PHE A 4 9.64 1.77 -0.42
N THR A 5 10.00 0.52 -0.19
CA THR A 5 9.10 -0.63 -0.14
C THR A 5 8.80 -0.93 1.31
N GLY A 6 7.52 -1.10 1.65
CA GLY A 6 7.06 -1.38 3.01
C GLY A 6 7.66 -2.64 3.65
N ARG A 7 8.42 -3.45 2.89
CA ARG A 7 9.13 -4.64 3.37
C ARG A 7 10.07 -4.35 4.54
N GLY A 8 10.78 -3.22 4.51
CA GLY A 8 11.68 -2.85 5.60
C GLY A 8 10.93 -2.60 6.92
N HIS A 9 9.72 -2.05 6.83
CA HIS A 9 8.86 -1.81 7.98
C HIS A 9 8.22 -3.10 8.48
N PHE A 10 7.70 -3.91 7.57
CA PHE A 10 7.10 -5.21 7.84
C PHE A 10 8.04 -6.12 8.63
N ASN A 11 9.26 -6.32 8.13
CA ASN A 11 10.27 -7.15 8.80
C ASN A 11 10.61 -6.62 10.20
N ARG A 12 10.72 -5.29 10.35
CA ARG A 12 11.04 -4.67 11.64
C ARG A 12 9.94 -4.90 12.68
N ILE A 13 8.67 -4.81 12.28
CA ILE A 13 7.53 -5.01 13.19
C ILE A 13 7.46 -6.46 13.65
N LEU A 14 7.59 -7.40 12.72
CA LEU A 14 7.59 -8.82 13.07
C LEU A 14 8.77 -9.19 13.97
N HIS A 15 9.96 -8.69 13.65
CA HIS A 15 11.14 -8.91 14.49
C HIS A 15 10.98 -8.31 15.90
N LYS A 16 10.34 -7.14 16.04
CA LYS A 16 10.01 -6.56 17.36
C LYS A 16 9.03 -7.42 18.15
N ALA A 17 8.17 -8.18 17.47
CA ALA A 17 7.27 -9.16 18.08
C ALA A 17 7.93 -10.53 18.33
N GLY A 18 9.23 -10.69 18.03
CA GLY A 18 9.93 -11.98 18.15
C GLY A 18 9.52 -13.00 17.09
N LEU A 19 8.94 -12.55 15.98
CA LEU A 19 8.46 -13.40 14.89
C LEU A 19 9.41 -13.35 13.70
N GLU A 20 9.76 -14.52 13.18
CA GLU A 20 10.49 -14.67 11.91
C GLU A 20 9.53 -15.11 10.80
N PRO A 21 9.20 -14.24 9.84
CA PRO A 21 8.29 -14.61 8.76
C PRO A 21 8.98 -15.56 7.77
N HIS A 22 8.31 -16.67 7.45
CA HIS A 22 8.69 -17.53 6.34
C HIS A 22 8.16 -16.97 5.01
N ILE A 23 8.96 -16.12 4.36
CA ILE A 23 8.57 -15.44 3.12
C ILE A 23 8.91 -16.32 1.90
N VAL A 24 7.92 -16.99 1.33
CA VAL A 24 8.07 -17.87 0.16
C VAL A 24 8.05 -17.12 -1.19
N LEU A 25 7.49 -15.91 -1.24
CA LEU A 25 7.39 -15.10 -2.44
C LEU A 25 7.50 -13.61 -2.12
N THR A 26 8.24 -12.87 -2.95
CA THR A 26 8.18 -11.39 -3.00
C THR A 26 7.85 -10.98 -4.43
N ALA A 27 6.78 -10.21 -4.60
CA ALA A 27 6.37 -9.71 -5.92
C ALA A 27 6.27 -8.18 -5.93
N ALA A 28 6.54 -7.57 -7.08
CA ALA A 28 6.42 -6.13 -7.27
C ALA A 28 4.97 -5.67 -7.51
N SER A 29 4.09 -6.58 -7.97
CA SER A 29 2.68 -6.31 -8.23
C SER A 29 1.79 -7.09 -7.26
N THR A 30 0.73 -6.44 -6.79
CA THR A 30 -0.30 -7.08 -5.95
C THR A 30 -1.06 -8.17 -6.71
N ASP A 31 -1.25 -8.04 -8.02
CA ASP A 31 -1.99 -9.05 -8.80
C ASP A 31 -1.26 -10.39 -8.83
N ILE A 32 0.08 -10.36 -8.84
CA ILE A 32 0.92 -11.56 -8.70
C ILE A 32 0.72 -12.19 -7.32
N ILE A 33 0.72 -11.39 -6.25
CA ILE A 33 0.49 -11.88 -4.89
C ILE A 33 -0.87 -12.58 -4.81
N LYS A 34 -1.95 -11.94 -5.28
CA LYS A 34 -3.30 -12.52 -5.26
C LYS A 34 -3.39 -13.81 -6.06
N THR A 35 -2.75 -13.87 -7.22
CA THR A 35 -2.71 -15.08 -8.05
C THR A 35 -2.13 -16.25 -7.25
N TYR A 36 -0.99 -16.06 -6.57
CA TYR A 36 -0.39 -17.13 -5.78
C TYR A 36 -1.14 -17.48 -4.49
N VAL A 37 -1.91 -16.54 -3.93
CA VAL A 37 -2.87 -16.86 -2.85
C VAL A 37 -3.98 -17.78 -3.36
N ARG A 38 -4.52 -17.51 -4.56
CA ARG A 38 -5.53 -18.37 -5.20
C ARG A 38 -4.99 -19.77 -5.48
N GLU A 39 -3.72 -19.87 -5.87
CA GLU A 39 -3.00 -21.13 -6.04
C GLU A 39 -2.56 -21.79 -4.72
N ARG A 40 -3.09 -21.34 -3.57
CA ARG A 40 -2.85 -21.90 -2.23
C ARG A 40 -1.39 -21.89 -1.77
N MET A 41 -0.57 -20.99 -2.31
CA MET A 41 0.83 -20.84 -1.89
C MET A 41 0.95 -20.33 -0.43
N GLY A 42 -0.04 -19.60 0.06
CA GLY A 42 -0.07 -19.08 1.42
C GLY A 42 -0.94 -17.83 1.56
N ILE A 43 -0.58 -16.98 2.53
CA ILE A 43 -1.28 -15.72 2.82
C ILE A 43 -0.57 -14.57 2.10
N GLY A 44 -1.34 -13.71 1.43
CA GLY A 44 -0.84 -12.50 0.79
C GLY A 44 -0.99 -11.28 1.69
N ILE A 45 0.04 -10.44 1.75
CA ILE A 45 0.02 -9.15 2.43
C ILE A 45 0.11 -8.06 1.38
N ILE A 46 -0.93 -7.23 1.29
CA ILE A 46 -1.11 -6.23 0.23
C ILE A 46 -1.58 -4.91 0.84
N ALA A 47 -1.42 -3.80 0.10
CA ALA A 47 -2.03 -2.54 0.49
C ALA A 47 -3.56 -2.65 0.39
N SER A 48 -4.28 -2.09 1.37
CA SER A 48 -5.75 -2.16 1.44
C SER A 48 -6.43 -1.69 0.14
N MET A 49 -5.91 -0.62 -0.47
CA MET A 49 -6.42 -0.07 -1.73
C MET A 49 -6.38 -1.05 -2.91
N ALA A 50 -5.57 -2.11 -2.82
CA ALA A 50 -5.40 -3.08 -3.89
C ALA A 50 -6.37 -4.27 -3.76
N TYR A 51 -7.15 -4.38 -2.68
CA TYR A 51 -8.24 -5.34 -2.56
C TYR A 51 -9.56 -4.70 -3.03
N ALA A 52 -10.30 -5.39 -3.89
CA ALA A 52 -11.60 -4.93 -4.39
C ALA A 52 -12.64 -6.03 -4.17
N PRO A 53 -13.61 -5.86 -3.24
CA PRO A 53 -14.57 -6.91 -2.88
C PRO A 53 -15.33 -7.52 -4.07
N GLU A 54 -15.65 -6.71 -5.08
CA GLU A 54 -16.35 -7.15 -6.29
C GLU A 54 -15.48 -8.03 -7.21
N ARG A 55 -14.16 -7.77 -7.25
CA ARG A 55 -13.21 -8.47 -8.14
C ARG A 55 -12.48 -9.61 -7.44
N ASP A 56 -12.38 -9.53 -6.12
CA ASP A 56 -11.65 -10.46 -5.26
C ASP A 56 -12.60 -11.19 -4.30
N ALA A 57 -13.86 -11.37 -4.70
CA ALA A 57 -14.89 -12.02 -3.88
C ALA A 57 -14.54 -13.46 -3.46
N ASP A 58 -13.61 -14.09 -4.18
CA ASP A 58 -13.06 -15.42 -3.90
C ASP A 58 -11.98 -15.41 -2.79
N LEU A 59 -11.51 -14.23 -2.38
CA LEU A 59 -10.48 -14.05 -1.38
C LEU A 59 -11.08 -13.47 -0.09
N ALA A 60 -10.72 -14.06 1.05
CA ALA A 60 -11.02 -13.47 2.35
C ALA A 60 -9.95 -12.43 2.72
N CYS A 61 -10.38 -11.22 3.05
CA CYS A 61 -9.49 -10.15 3.51
C CYS A 61 -9.62 -9.93 5.03
N ARG A 62 -8.50 -9.63 5.68
CA ARG A 62 -8.43 -9.25 7.10
C ARG A 62 -7.66 -7.95 7.25
N ASP A 63 -8.23 -7.00 7.98
CA ASP A 63 -7.56 -5.74 8.26
C ASP A 63 -6.39 -5.95 9.23
N LEU A 64 -5.23 -5.40 8.87
CA LEU A 64 -4.01 -5.43 9.66
C LEU A 64 -3.53 -4.02 10.02
N SER A 65 -4.38 -2.99 9.85
CA SER A 65 -4.02 -1.59 10.11
C SER A 65 -3.57 -1.33 11.55
N HIS A 66 -3.98 -2.16 12.50
CA HIS A 66 -3.57 -2.11 13.90
C HIS A 66 -2.15 -2.68 14.15
N LEU A 67 -1.60 -3.45 13.22
CA LEU A 67 -0.26 -4.03 13.33
C LEU A 67 0.78 -3.20 12.57
N PHE A 68 0.38 -2.56 11.47
CA PHE A 68 1.27 -1.83 10.59
C PHE A 68 0.91 -0.34 10.55
N PRO A 69 1.88 0.57 10.74
CA PRO A 69 1.62 1.99 10.58
C PRO A 69 1.35 2.31 9.11
N TRP A 70 0.71 3.45 8.90
CA TRP A 70 0.40 3.96 7.57
C TRP A 70 1.67 4.29 6.79
N GLU A 71 1.71 3.86 5.53
CA GLU A 71 2.77 4.19 4.60
C GLU A 71 2.38 5.39 3.74
N VAL A 72 3.35 6.29 3.53
CA VAL A 72 3.14 7.53 2.78
C VAL A 72 3.66 7.37 1.35
N THR A 73 2.73 7.44 0.38
CA THR A 73 3.09 7.54 -1.04
C THR A 73 3.63 8.94 -1.33
N ARG A 74 4.78 9.03 -1.98
CA ARG A 74 5.47 10.29 -2.25
C ARG A 74 5.62 10.52 -3.75
N ILE A 75 5.43 11.76 -4.18
CA ILE A 75 5.84 12.23 -5.50
C ILE A 75 7.16 12.97 -5.32
N ALA A 76 8.18 12.59 -6.08
CA ALA A 76 9.49 13.21 -6.05
C ALA A 76 9.88 13.70 -7.45
N TYR A 77 10.65 14.78 -7.48
CA TYR A 77 11.29 15.32 -8.68
C TYR A 77 12.64 15.92 -8.29
N PRO A 78 13.60 16.02 -9.22
CA PRO A 78 14.92 16.58 -8.94
C PRO A 78 14.84 17.99 -8.36
N GLU A 79 15.72 18.28 -7.41
CA GLU A 79 15.91 19.62 -6.88
C GLU A 79 16.32 20.58 -8.02
N GLY A 80 15.74 21.79 -8.03
CA GLY A 80 15.97 22.77 -9.09
C GLY A 80 15.24 22.48 -10.42
N LYS A 81 14.49 21.38 -10.54
CA LYS A 81 13.68 21.12 -11.74
C LYS A 81 12.55 22.15 -11.84
N TYR A 82 12.54 22.91 -12.93
CA TYR A 82 11.37 23.68 -13.33
C TYR A 82 10.21 22.73 -13.69
N LEU A 83 9.12 22.79 -12.92
CA LEU A 83 7.90 22.05 -13.21
C LEU A 83 7.10 22.79 -14.28
N ARG A 84 6.82 22.11 -15.40
CA ARG A 84 5.94 22.66 -16.43
C ARG A 84 4.51 22.70 -15.90
N ARG A 85 3.70 23.64 -16.40
CA ARG A 85 2.30 23.83 -15.98
C ARG A 85 1.47 22.54 -15.95
N TYR A 86 1.64 21.64 -16.94
CA TYR A 86 0.93 20.36 -16.96
C TYR A 86 1.40 19.39 -15.86
N GLN A 87 2.66 19.46 -15.42
CA GLN A 87 3.20 18.64 -14.34
C GLN A 87 2.67 19.12 -12.99
N GLU A 88 2.64 20.44 -12.77
CA GLU A 88 2.01 21.03 -11.59
C GLU A 88 0.52 20.70 -11.54
N HIS A 89 -0.17 20.80 -12.69
CA HIS A 89 -1.57 20.44 -12.80
C HIS A 89 -1.81 18.96 -12.49
N PHE A 90 -0.96 18.06 -13.01
CA PHE A 90 -1.03 16.64 -12.69
C PHE A 90 -0.86 16.38 -11.18
N ILE A 91 0.13 17.01 -10.53
CA ILE A 91 0.37 16.86 -9.09
C ILE A 91 -0.86 17.35 -8.30
N ALA A 92 -1.45 18.49 -8.70
CA ALA A 92 -2.65 19.03 -8.06
C ALA A 92 -3.86 18.09 -8.22
N LEU A 93 -4.09 17.57 -9.44
CA LEU A 93 -5.15 16.60 -9.72
C LEU A 93 -4.97 15.32 -8.92
N PHE A 94 -3.74 14.80 -8.85
CA PHE A 94 -3.43 13.60 -8.10
C PHE A 94 -3.72 13.79 -6.60
N LYS A 95 -3.22 14.88 -6.01
CA LYS A 95 -3.50 15.22 -4.60
C LYS A 95 -4.99 15.30 -4.30
N ARG A 96 -5.76 15.96 -5.19
CA ARG A 96 -7.21 16.08 -5.06
C ARG A 96 -7.91 14.72 -5.15
N SER A 97 -7.58 13.91 -6.16
CA SER A 97 -8.18 12.57 -6.35
C SER A 97 -7.97 11.67 -5.14
N ILE A 98 -6.75 11.67 -4.57
CA ILE A 98 -6.45 10.92 -3.36
C ILE A 98 -7.23 11.48 -2.16
N ALA A 99 -7.29 12.80 -1.97
CA ALA A 99 -8.04 13.40 -0.87
C ALA A 99 -9.54 13.02 -0.93
N GLU A 100 -10.16 13.12 -2.11
CA GLU A 100 -11.57 12.74 -2.29
C GLU A 100 -11.81 11.23 -2.05
N ARG A 101 -10.83 10.38 -2.42
CA ARG A 101 -10.91 8.94 -2.14
C ARG A 101 -10.80 8.65 -0.64
N VAL A 102 -9.83 9.26 0.03
CA VAL A 102 -9.64 9.12 1.48
C VAL A 102 -10.86 9.61 2.24
N SER A 103 -11.46 10.75 1.87
CA SER A 103 -12.69 11.24 2.50
C SER A 103 -13.89 10.32 2.32
N ARG A 104 -13.97 9.56 1.22
CA ARG A 104 -15.01 8.53 1.01
C ARG A 104 -14.77 7.27 1.83
N GLU A 105 -13.50 6.95 2.10
CA GLU A 105 -13.10 5.79 2.90
C GLU A 105 -13.04 6.11 4.42
N GLN A 106 -12.95 7.39 4.81
CA GLN A 106 -12.86 7.85 6.20
C GLN A 106 -14.15 8.54 6.70
N GLN A 107 -15.04 7.76 7.31
CA GLN A 107 -15.97 8.22 8.36
C GLN A 107 -16.47 7.03 9.22
N PRO A 108 -16.46 7.09 10.58
CA PRO A 108 -15.65 7.90 11.49
C PRO A 108 -14.67 7.02 12.33
N GLY A 109 -13.42 7.46 12.49
CA GLY A 109 -12.53 6.82 13.49
C GLY A 109 -11.04 7.19 13.44
N MET A 110 -10.51 7.66 12.32
CA MET A 110 -9.06 7.88 12.20
C MET A 110 -8.74 9.30 11.75
N ARG A 111 -8.35 10.15 12.71
CA ARG A 111 -7.72 11.44 12.44
C ARG A 111 -6.28 11.20 11.98
N PRO A 112 -5.80 11.77 10.86
CA PRO A 112 -4.38 11.91 10.64
C PRO A 112 -3.87 13.14 11.41
N VAL A 113 -2.74 12.98 12.10
CA VAL A 113 -1.89 14.07 12.63
C VAL A 113 -0.98 14.55 11.52
#